data_AF-A0A3L8BWL6-F1
#
_entry.id   AF-A0A3L8BWL6-F1
#
_cell.length_a   1.000
_cell.length_b   1.000
_cell.length_c   1.000
_cell.angle_alpha   90.00
_cell.angle_beta   90.00
_cell.angle_gamma   90.00
#
_symmetry.space_group_name_H-M   'P 1'
#
loop_
_entity.id
_entity.type
_entity.pdbx_description
1 polymer ?
#
loop_
_entity_poly.entity_id
_entity_poly.type
_entity_poly.pdbx_seq_one_letter_code
_entity_poly.pdbx_strand_id
1 'polypeptide(L)'
;MNKFLSLFYLILIVGPLTGCGSSDLDDEGKFSIRFLGNGSAQVNSEDLQCTEDCEHLITFSTLETNSLVSNTRHFTAEASAAEDSQFLGWLASNRDLVSFDYPCDDDPVCEVVMQETCAVSLPIPVVCVANSINDLELRPVTVLKDSLIDWDRASDALCVLQQPGIAQCWQTTVELYRHFERTAAPVLNQPTAISGAGNMACALDQSGVHCWSDKPERMLAEPSAHFGLQQVEAIAVRFGYYGCALALGDVTCWQGQAAAQVPELVDPRNLRRDGHAICVDEGAGEAGTDGETLCWSTIGGQYNEWRTP
;
A
#
# COMPACT_ATOMS: atom_id res chain seq x y z
N MET A 1 60.35 21.79 -55.59
CA MET A 1 59.14 22.43 -55.03
C MET A 1 58.00 21.41 -55.11
N ASN A 2 57.99 20.44 -54.17
CA ASN A 2 57.03 19.33 -54.16
C ASN A 2 56.08 19.48 -52.97
N LYS A 3 54.79 19.36 -53.25
CA LYS A 3 53.67 19.52 -52.32
C LYS A 3 53.51 18.29 -51.43
N PHE A 4 53.40 18.57 -50.13
CA PHE A 4 52.66 17.87 -49.07
C PHE A 4 52.02 16.51 -49.41
N LEU A 5 52.55 15.45 -48.80
CA LEU A 5 51.78 14.28 -48.38
C LEU A 5 51.94 14.14 -46.86
N SER A 6 50.87 14.44 -46.12
CA SER A 6 50.79 14.35 -44.67
C SER A 6 50.55 12.88 -44.28
N LEU A 7 51.52 12.24 -43.62
CA LEU A 7 51.29 11.01 -42.86
C LEU A 7 50.47 11.37 -41.61
N PHE A 8 49.21 10.94 -41.55
CA PHE A 8 48.45 10.88 -40.31
C PHE A 8 48.94 9.66 -39.50
N TYR A 9 49.82 9.90 -38.53
CA TYR A 9 50.09 8.95 -37.46
C TYR A 9 49.14 9.31 -36.30
N LEU A 10 48.05 8.56 -36.17
CA LEU A 10 47.14 8.67 -35.04
C LEU A 10 47.84 8.05 -33.80
N ILE A 11 48.52 8.87 -33.01
CA ILE A 11 48.99 8.46 -31.69
C ILE A 11 47.76 8.44 -30.79
N LEU A 12 47.22 7.23 -30.57
CA LEU A 12 46.31 6.91 -29.48
C LEU A 12 47.06 7.17 -28.16
N ILE A 13 46.91 8.38 -27.63
CA ILE A 13 47.21 8.63 -26.23
C ILE A 13 46.07 8.00 -25.45
N VAL A 14 46.30 6.76 -25.00
CA VAL A 14 45.51 6.12 -23.96
C VAL A 14 45.77 6.91 -22.68
N GLY A 15 45.02 7.98 -22.47
CA GLY A 15 44.85 8.56 -21.15
C GLY A 15 43.96 7.61 -20.33
N PRO A 16 44.22 7.44 -19.02
CA PRO A 16 43.32 6.67 -18.18
C PRO A 16 41.94 7.34 -18.25
N LEU A 17 40.95 6.63 -18.80
CA LEU A 17 39.55 7.00 -18.69
C LEU A 17 39.18 6.82 -17.21
N THR A 18 39.43 7.88 -16.45
CA THR A 18 38.88 8.08 -15.12
C THR A 18 37.37 8.01 -15.22
N GLY A 19 36.79 7.00 -14.56
CA GLY A 19 35.66 7.11 -13.64
C GLY A 19 34.35 7.70 -14.17
N CYS A 20 33.25 7.05 -13.80
CA CYS A 20 31.87 7.53 -13.96
C CYS A 20 31.76 9.06 -13.86
N GLY A 21 31.38 9.68 -14.98
CA GLY A 21 31.09 11.09 -15.06
C GLY A 21 29.66 11.37 -14.63
N SER A 22 29.46 11.62 -13.35
CA SER A 22 28.56 12.65 -12.85
C SER A 22 28.95 12.96 -11.41
N SER A 23 29.59 14.11 -11.23
CA SER A 23 30.02 14.65 -9.94
C SER A 23 28.84 15.15 -9.07
N ASP A 24 27.70 14.46 -9.09
CA ASP A 24 26.49 14.81 -8.31
C ASP A 24 25.55 13.60 -8.13
N LEU A 25 26.05 12.37 -8.27
CA LEU A 25 25.35 11.19 -7.79
C LEU A 25 26.12 10.70 -6.56
N ASP A 26 25.59 11.00 -5.37
CA ASP A 26 25.87 10.16 -4.22
C ASP A 26 25.34 8.76 -4.59
N ASP A 27 26.20 7.88 -5.12
CA ASP A 27 25.91 6.49 -5.50
C ASP A 27 25.65 5.59 -4.25
N GLU A 28 25.03 6.17 -3.22
CA GLU A 28 24.59 5.50 -2.02
C GLU A 28 23.13 5.07 -2.22
N GLY A 29 22.90 3.75 -2.28
CA GLY A 29 21.55 3.21 -2.14
C GLY A 29 21.04 3.53 -0.73
N LYS A 30 19.91 4.24 -0.65
CA LYS A 30 19.29 4.64 0.62
C LYS A 30 18.01 3.85 0.84
N PHE A 31 17.85 3.36 2.05
CA PHE A 31 16.68 2.64 2.52
C PHE A 31 16.23 3.31 3.81
N SER A 32 14.99 3.82 3.85
CA SER A 32 14.44 4.39 5.07
C SER A 32 13.44 3.43 5.68
N ILE A 33 13.52 3.25 6.99
CA ILE A 33 12.43 2.67 7.75
C ILE A 33 11.88 3.74 8.66
N ARG A 34 10.57 3.94 8.59
CA ARG A 34 9.86 4.85 9.47
C ARG A 34 8.85 4.07 10.30
N PHE A 35 9.08 3.93 11.59
CA PHE A 35 8.10 3.32 12.50
C PHE A 35 6.97 4.28 12.78
N LEU A 36 5.75 3.77 12.76
CA LEU A 36 4.56 4.45 13.27
C LEU A 36 4.10 3.72 14.53
N GLY A 37 4.19 4.39 15.67
CA GLY A 37 3.93 3.83 17.00
C GLY A 37 5.16 3.29 17.73
N ASN A 38 4.91 2.54 18.80
CA ASN A 38 5.93 1.98 19.70
C ASN A 38 6.23 0.53 19.31
N GLY A 39 7.49 0.26 19.00
CA GLY A 39 7.95 -1.06 18.61
C GLY A 39 9.43 -1.10 18.31
N SER A 40 9.86 -2.23 17.77
CA SER A 40 11.23 -2.39 17.29
C SER A 40 11.21 -3.00 15.90
N ALA A 41 12.30 -2.82 15.17
CA ALA A 41 12.62 -3.77 14.11
C ALA A 41 14.08 -4.13 14.06
N GLN A 42 14.32 -5.23 13.37
CA GLN A 42 15.64 -5.64 12.99
C GLN A 42 15.76 -5.59 11.47
N VAL A 43 16.85 -4.98 10.97
CA VAL A 43 17.22 -5.03 9.54
C VAL A 43 18.60 -5.62 9.43
N ASN A 44 18.73 -6.78 8.79
CA ASN A 44 20.02 -7.42 8.56
C ASN A 44 20.95 -7.43 9.80
N SER A 45 20.39 -7.66 11.00
CA SER A 45 21.05 -7.66 12.33
C SER A 45 21.37 -6.30 12.98
N GLU A 46 20.93 -5.18 12.41
CA GLU A 46 20.86 -3.90 13.14
C GLU A 46 19.52 -3.81 13.87
N ASP A 47 19.58 -3.56 15.18
CA ASP A 47 18.39 -3.41 16.03
C ASP A 47 17.96 -1.94 16.10
N LEU A 48 16.71 -1.67 15.74
CA LEU A 48 16.05 -0.38 15.81
C LEU A 48 14.99 -0.45 16.91
N GLN A 49 15.11 0.40 17.92
CA GLN A 49 14.17 0.48 19.04
C GLN A 49 13.49 1.84 19.03
N CYS A 50 12.17 1.87 18.94
CA CYS A 50 11.39 3.09 18.79
C CYS A 50 10.28 3.16 19.83
N THR A 51 10.40 4.08 20.78
CA THR A 51 9.39 4.32 21.82
C THR A 51 8.20 5.16 21.33
N GLU A 52 8.36 5.82 20.19
CA GLU A 52 7.38 6.63 19.46
C GLU A 52 7.73 6.61 17.96
N ASP A 53 6.97 7.33 17.13
CA ASP A 53 7.26 7.49 15.70
C ASP A 53 8.74 7.86 15.47
N CYS A 54 9.48 7.02 14.74
CA CYS A 54 10.91 7.19 14.50
C CYS A 54 11.23 6.97 13.01
N GLU A 55 12.33 7.54 12.54
CA GLU A 55 12.85 7.32 11.18
C GLU A 55 14.33 6.98 11.25
N HIS A 56 14.71 5.92 10.56
CA HIS A 56 16.08 5.48 10.42
C HIS A 56 16.44 5.35 8.95
N LEU A 57 17.57 5.95 8.59
CA LEU A 57 18.14 5.87 7.25
C LEU A 57 19.28 4.86 7.28
N ILE A 58 19.15 3.80 6.48
CA ILE A 58 20.17 2.79 6.26
C ILE A 58 20.79 3.07 4.90
N THR A 59 22.10 3.25 4.91
CA THR A 59 22.88 3.59 3.72
C THR A 59 23.72 2.39 3.31
N PHE A 60 23.57 1.94 2.08
CA PHE A 60 24.41 0.89 1.51
C PHE A 60 25.57 1.51 0.74
N SER A 61 26.80 1.20 1.15
CA SER A 61 28.00 1.65 0.43
C SER A 61 28.10 0.98 -0.94
N THR A 62 28.61 1.76 -1.90
CA THR A 62 28.79 1.44 -3.32
C THR A 62 29.28 0.02 -3.61
N LEU A 63 28.73 -0.57 -4.67
CA LEU A 63 29.22 -1.80 -5.29
C LEU A 63 30.61 -1.59 -5.87
N GLU A 64 31.52 -2.56 -5.70
CA GLU A 64 32.72 -2.63 -6.54
C GLU A 64 32.28 -2.95 -7.98
N THR A 65 32.17 -1.92 -8.82
CA THR A 65 31.72 -2.03 -10.21
C THR A 65 32.79 -2.70 -11.08
N ASN A 66 32.90 -4.02 -10.99
CA ASN A 66 33.68 -4.83 -11.92
C ASN A 66 32.78 -5.92 -12.51
N SER A 67 32.06 -5.56 -13.57
CA SER A 67 31.32 -6.42 -14.52
C SER A 67 29.81 -6.19 -14.55
N LEU A 68 29.26 -6.31 -15.76
CA LEU A 68 27.84 -6.40 -16.12
C LEU A 68 27.15 -7.54 -15.36
N VAL A 69 26.69 -7.31 -14.14
CA VAL A 69 25.97 -8.31 -13.35
C VAL A 69 24.65 -7.69 -12.87
N SER A 70 23.53 -8.31 -13.28
CA SER A 70 22.26 -8.13 -12.59
C SER A 70 22.46 -8.63 -11.16
N ASN A 71 22.45 -7.71 -10.20
CA ASN A 71 22.61 -8.05 -8.79
C ASN A 71 21.26 -7.98 -8.11
N THR A 72 20.90 -9.06 -7.45
CA THR A 72 19.75 -9.09 -6.55
C THR A 72 20.24 -9.02 -5.12
N ARG A 73 19.74 -8.05 -4.36
CA ARG A 73 19.96 -7.98 -2.91
C ARG A 73 18.69 -8.43 -2.20
N HIS A 74 18.85 -9.33 -1.27
CA HIS A 74 17.79 -9.73 -0.36
C HIS A 74 18.08 -9.11 1.00
N PHE A 75 17.07 -8.53 1.62
CA PHE A 75 17.13 -8.15 3.01
C PHE A 75 15.81 -8.46 3.71
N THR A 76 15.91 -8.66 5.02
CA THR A 76 14.78 -8.99 5.87
C THR A 76 14.60 -7.85 6.88
N ALA A 77 13.39 -7.33 6.95
CA ALA A 77 12.96 -6.39 7.98
C ALA A 77 11.94 -7.10 8.86
N GLU A 78 12.24 -7.27 10.15
CA GLU A 78 11.34 -7.89 11.11
C GLU A 78 10.81 -6.83 12.07
N ALA A 79 9.50 -6.59 12.10
CA ALA A 79 8.86 -5.69 13.05
C ALA A 79 8.31 -6.46 14.25
N SER A 80 8.48 -5.87 15.43
CA SER A 80 7.89 -6.36 16.67
C SER A 80 7.13 -5.22 17.35
N ALA A 81 5.89 -5.51 17.76
CA ALA A 81 5.10 -4.61 18.58
C ALA A 81 5.45 -4.79 20.07
N ALA A 82 5.38 -3.70 20.84
CA ALA A 82 5.45 -3.78 22.29
C ALA A 82 4.31 -4.64 22.88
N GLU A 83 4.44 -5.10 24.13
CA GLU A 83 3.49 -6.02 24.77
C GLU A 83 2.05 -5.49 24.82
N ASP A 84 1.90 -4.18 25.04
CA ASP A 84 0.63 -3.43 25.06
C ASP A 84 0.14 -3.01 23.67
N SER A 85 0.92 -3.29 22.64
CA SER A 85 0.69 -2.88 21.26
C SER A 85 0.42 -4.09 20.37
N GLN A 86 -0.21 -3.84 19.24
CA GLN A 86 -0.46 -4.82 18.19
C GLN A 86 0.15 -4.30 16.89
N PHE A 87 0.81 -5.20 16.17
CA PHE A 87 1.24 -4.97 14.79
C PHE A 87 0.07 -5.15 13.83
N LEU A 88 -0.17 -4.17 12.96
CA LEU A 88 -1.28 -4.17 12.00
C LEU A 88 -0.83 -4.40 10.55
N GLY A 89 0.47 -4.55 10.33
CA GLY A 89 1.05 -4.74 9.00
C GLY A 89 2.00 -3.63 8.59
N TRP A 90 2.51 -3.77 7.37
CA TRP A 90 3.47 -2.84 6.79
C TRP A 90 2.83 -1.92 5.75
N LEU A 91 3.37 -0.71 5.67
CA LEU A 91 3.19 0.23 4.57
C LEU A 91 4.52 0.29 3.80
N ALA A 92 4.55 -0.22 2.57
CA ALA A 92 5.75 -0.24 1.73
C ALA A 92 5.63 0.68 0.50
N SER A 93 6.63 1.53 0.26
CA SER A 93 6.58 2.57 -0.78
C SER A 93 7.26 2.16 -2.10
N ASN A 94 7.00 0.99 -2.70
CA ASN A 94 7.45 0.80 -4.10
C ASN A 94 6.75 -0.31 -4.89
N ARG A 95 6.69 -0.08 -6.21
CA ARG A 95 6.20 -0.95 -7.28
C ARG A 95 7.33 -1.64 -8.07
N ASP A 96 8.61 -1.30 -7.85
CA ASP A 96 9.75 -1.85 -8.61
C ASP A 96 10.31 -3.16 -8.03
N LEU A 97 9.45 -3.97 -7.42
CA LEU A 97 9.71 -5.39 -7.27
C LEU A 97 9.19 -6.08 -8.51
N VAL A 98 10.06 -6.81 -9.19
CA VAL A 98 9.73 -7.57 -10.42
C VAL A 98 8.71 -8.70 -10.15
N SER A 99 8.28 -8.87 -8.89
CA SER A 99 7.14 -9.66 -8.46
C SER A 99 5.95 -8.74 -8.15
N PHE A 100 4.77 -9.09 -8.66
CA PHE A 100 3.47 -8.54 -8.22
C PHE A 100 3.11 -8.91 -6.76
N ASP A 101 4.05 -9.48 -6.02
CA ASP A 101 3.92 -9.83 -4.61
C ASP A 101 4.23 -8.59 -3.78
N TYR A 102 3.24 -8.10 -3.04
CA TYR A 102 3.46 -7.08 -2.03
C TYR A 102 4.43 -7.67 -0.99
N PRO A 103 5.64 -7.11 -0.82
CA PRO A 103 6.75 -7.74 -0.10
C PRO A 103 6.47 -7.89 1.40
N CYS A 104 5.56 -7.06 1.91
CA CYS A 104 5.25 -6.97 3.31
C CYS A 104 3.73 -6.92 3.45
N ASP A 105 3.10 -8.02 3.86
CA ASP A 105 1.66 -8.04 4.15
C ASP A 105 1.39 -7.80 5.65
N ASP A 106 0.62 -8.66 6.28
CA ASP A 106 0.39 -8.74 7.72
C ASP A 106 1.49 -9.51 8.47
N ASP A 107 2.41 -10.15 7.74
CA ASP A 107 3.56 -10.83 8.33
C ASP A 107 4.52 -9.81 8.98
N PRO A 108 4.89 -9.97 10.27
CA PRO A 108 5.91 -9.16 10.91
C PRO A 108 7.27 -9.25 10.21
N VAL A 109 7.55 -10.32 9.48
CA VAL A 109 8.77 -10.50 8.70
C VAL A 109 8.51 -10.08 7.26
N CYS A 110 9.06 -8.94 6.86
CA CYS A 110 9.07 -8.50 5.48
C CYS A 110 10.35 -8.92 4.76
N GLU A 111 10.21 -9.68 3.68
CA GLU A 111 11.29 -10.01 2.76
C GLU A 111 11.30 -9.03 1.59
N VAL A 112 12.40 -8.31 1.42
CA VAL A 112 12.55 -7.36 0.31
C VAL A 112 13.65 -7.81 -0.63
N VAL A 113 13.32 -7.80 -1.92
CA VAL A 113 14.19 -8.25 -3.01
C VAL A 113 14.50 -7.09 -3.95
N MET A 114 15.63 -6.42 -3.77
CA MET A 114 16.04 -5.35 -4.68
C MET A 114 16.76 -5.94 -5.89
N GLN A 115 16.41 -5.48 -7.10
CA GLN A 115 17.14 -5.80 -8.33
C GLN A 115 17.83 -4.56 -8.89
N GLU A 116 19.15 -4.64 -9.07
CA GLU A 116 19.95 -3.60 -9.71
C GLU A 116 20.26 -4.03 -11.16
N THR A 117 19.83 -3.25 -12.16
CA THR A 117 20.02 -3.60 -13.59
C THR A 117 20.93 -2.60 -14.31
N CYS A 118 22.21 -2.92 -14.49
CA CYS A 118 23.11 -2.09 -15.29
C CYS A 118 23.05 -2.48 -16.79
N ALA A 119 22.78 -1.52 -17.69
CA ALA A 119 22.74 -1.77 -19.14
C ALA A 119 23.83 -0.98 -19.89
N VAL A 120 24.59 -1.67 -20.74
CA VAL A 120 25.55 -1.03 -21.66
C VAL A 120 24.90 -0.89 -23.02
N SER A 121 24.60 0.35 -23.46
CA SER A 121 24.13 0.63 -24.81
C SER A 121 25.29 1.18 -25.64
N LEU A 122 25.89 0.37 -26.51
CA LEU A 122 26.78 0.90 -27.54
C LEU A 122 25.95 1.71 -28.55
N PRO A 123 26.36 2.94 -28.94
CA PRO A 123 27.69 3.55 -28.80
C PRO A 123 27.81 4.59 -27.67
N ILE A 124 26.92 4.58 -26.68
CA ILE A 124 26.86 5.54 -25.56
C ILE A 124 27.67 4.99 -24.37
N PRO A 125 28.33 5.82 -23.53
CA PRO A 125 28.92 5.37 -22.26
C PRO A 125 27.92 4.56 -21.42
N VAL A 126 28.43 3.67 -20.57
CA VAL A 126 27.64 2.82 -19.66
C VAL A 126 26.58 3.68 -18.98
N VAL A 127 25.31 3.42 -19.28
CA VAL A 127 24.20 4.02 -18.55
C VAL A 127 23.82 3.02 -17.49
N CYS A 128 24.32 3.22 -16.27
CA CYS A 128 23.68 2.62 -15.12
C CYS A 128 22.30 3.27 -15.02
N VAL A 129 21.29 2.67 -15.63
CA VAL A 129 19.94 2.83 -15.11
C VAL A 129 19.93 1.96 -13.87
N ALA A 130 20.47 2.45 -12.75
CA ALA A 130 19.97 1.93 -11.49
C ALA A 130 18.46 2.11 -11.61
N ASN A 131 17.71 1.03 -11.83
CA ASN A 131 16.28 1.06 -11.64
C ASN A 131 16.12 1.37 -10.14
N SER A 132 16.01 2.67 -9.88
CA SER A 132 14.87 3.28 -9.21
C SER A 132 14.60 2.89 -7.76
N ILE A 133 15.63 2.58 -6.95
CA ILE A 133 15.39 2.44 -5.51
C ILE A 133 16.44 3.16 -4.67
N ASN A 134 16.39 4.49 -4.73
CA ASN A 134 17.04 5.32 -3.71
C ASN A 134 16.10 5.61 -2.52
N ASP A 135 14.84 5.15 -2.57
CA ASP A 135 13.78 5.61 -1.66
C ASP A 135 12.72 4.50 -1.46
N LEU A 136 13.14 3.31 -1.01
CA LEU A 136 12.19 2.37 -0.42
C LEU A 136 11.98 2.75 1.05
N GLU A 137 10.72 3.05 1.37
CA GLU A 137 10.25 3.29 2.72
C GLU A 137 9.41 2.10 3.17
N LEU A 138 9.81 1.47 4.28
CA LEU A 138 8.95 0.54 5.02
C LEU A 138 8.44 1.22 6.27
N ARG A 139 7.14 1.16 6.52
CA ARG A 139 6.52 1.62 7.76
C ARG A 139 5.72 0.52 8.42
N PRO A 140 6.24 -0.14 9.45
CA PRO A 140 5.42 -1.00 10.28
C PRO A 140 4.47 -0.12 11.10
N VAL A 141 3.20 -0.52 11.15
CA VAL A 141 2.17 0.19 11.90
C VAL A 141 1.84 -0.58 13.15
N THR A 142 2.08 0.05 14.29
CA THR A 142 1.78 -0.50 15.61
C THR A 142 0.83 0.41 16.35
N VAL A 143 -0.13 -0.20 17.07
CA VAL A 143 -1.18 0.54 17.76
C VAL A 143 -1.39 -0.05 19.15
N LEU A 144 -1.57 0.81 20.16
CA LEU A 144 -1.93 0.39 21.51
C LEU A 144 -3.27 -0.36 21.49
N LYS A 145 -3.29 -1.58 22.05
CA LYS A 145 -4.47 -2.47 22.07
C LYS A 145 -5.69 -1.79 22.70
N ASP A 146 -5.48 -1.11 23.83
CA ASP A 146 -6.57 -0.44 24.56
C ASP A 146 -7.13 0.79 23.83
N SER A 147 -6.41 1.31 22.84
CA SER A 147 -6.85 2.45 22.04
C SER A 147 -7.54 2.05 20.74
N LEU A 148 -7.32 0.82 20.26
CA LEU A 148 -7.80 0.37 18.95
C LEU A 148 -9.31 0.13 18.98
N ILE A 149 -10.05 0.82 18.12
CA ILE A 149 -11.49 0.61 17.91
C ILE A 149 -11.69 -0.39 16.77
N ASP A 150 -11.10 -0.10 15.62
CA ASP A 150 -11.20 -0.92 14.41
C ASP A 150 -10.03 -0.61 13.46
N TRP A 151 -9.79 -1.47 12.48
CA TRP A 151 -8.81 -1.25 11.43
C TRP A 151 -9.15 -2.08 10.20
N ASP A 152 -8.75 -1.59 9.02
CA ASP A 152 -8.94 -2.29 7.76
C ASP A 152 -7.70 -2.19 6.88
N ARG A 153 -7.43 -3.25 6.11
CA ARG A 153 -6.28 -3.36 5.22
C ARG A 153 -6.71 -3.84 3.84
N ALA A 154 -6.42 -3.02 2.83
CA ALA A 154 -6.40 -3.41 1.42
C ALA A 154 -4.96 -3.59 0.96
N SER A 155 -4.78 -4.09 -0.26
CA SER A 155 -3.43 -4.24 -0.84
C SER A 155 -2.68 -2.91 -0.97
N ASP A 156 -3.39 -1.79 -1.02
CA ASP A 156 -2.85 -0.45 -1.25
C ASP A 156 -3.20 0.56 -0.15
N ALA A 157 -3.88 0.13 0.92
CA ALA A 157 -4.33 1.01 2.00
C ALA A 157 -4.34 0.30 3.35
N LEU A 158 -3.97 1.04 4.40
CA LEU A 158 -4.16 0.64 5.80
C LEU A 158 -4.89 1.76 6.52
N CYS A 159 -5.99 1.44 7.17
CA CYS A 159 -6.79 2.37 7.96
C CYS A 159 -6.87 1.90 9.40
N VAL A 160 -6.71 2.82 10.34
CA VAL A 160 -6.80 2.57 11.77
C VAL A 160 -7.75 3.58 12.38
N LEU A 161 -8.65 3.09 13.22
CA LEU A 161 -9.56 3.88 14.04
C LEU A 161 -9.21 3.69 15.51
N GLN A 162 -8.84 4.77 16.19
CA GLN A 162 -8.44 4.76 17.59
C GLN A 162 -9.35 5.63 18.45
N GLN A 163 -9.43 5.33 19.74
CA GLN A 163 -10.02 6.21 20.75
C GLN A 163 -9.32 7.58 20.75
N PRO A 164 -10.06 8.71 20.88
CA PRO A 164 -11.51 8.83 21.09
C PRO A 164 -12.36 8.93 19.80
N GLY A 165 -11.86 8.45 18.66
CA GLY A 165 -12.50 8.56 17.34
C GLY A 165 -11.57 9.16 16.27
N ILE A 166 -10.26 8.93 16.41
CA ILE A 166 -9.23 9.39 15.47
C ILE A 166 -9.09 8.33 14.38
N ALA A 167 -9.44 8.66 13.15
CA ALA A 167 -9.21 7.83 11.98
C ALA A 167 -7.93 8.26 11.25
N GLN A 168 -7.04 7.31 10.99
CA GLN A 168 -5.82 7.51 10.21
C GLN A 168 -5.76 6.46 9.11
N CYS A 169 -5.72 6.91 7.86
CA CYS A 169 -5.58 6.04 6.69
C CYS A 169 -4.33 6.42 5.93
N TRP A 170 -3.51 5.43 5.61
CA TRP A 170 -2.33 5.54 4.77
C TRP A 170 -2.57 4.78 3.49
N GLN A 171 -2.34 5.44 2.37
CA GLN A 171 -2.72 4.94 1.06
C GLN A 171 -1.54 5.13 0.11
N THR A 172 -1.30 4.15 -0.76
CA THR A 172 -0.33 4.30 -1.84
C THR A 172 -1.05 4.94 -3.03
N THR A 173 -0.58 6.11 -3.49
CA THR A 173 -1.11 6.71 -4.72
C THR A 173 -0.32 6.19 -5.91
N VAL A 174 -1.01 5.86 -7.00
CA VAL A 174 -0.36 5.43 -8.25
C VAL A 174 0.31 6.62 -8.96
N GLU A 175 -0.02 7.85 -8.59
CA GLU A 175 0.30 9.03 -9.40
C GLU A 175 1.66 9.66 -9.12
N LEU A 176 2.24 9.60 -7.90
CA LEU A 176 3.58 10.15 -7.66
C LEU A 176 4.31 9.37 -6.55
N TYR A 177 5.35 8.66 -6.97
CA TYR A 177 6.34 7.97 -6.14
C TYR A 177 6.67 8.69 -4.81
N ARG A 178 6.76 7.91 -3.72
CA ARG A 178 7.47 8.19 -2.44
C ARG A 178 6.70 8.78 -1.26
N HIS A 179 5.40 9.06 -1.33
CA HIS A 179 4.68 9.59 -0.15
C HIS A 179 3.39 8.83 0.14
N PHE A 180 3.30 8.22 1.33
CA PHE A 180 2.02 7.83 1.89
C PHE A 180 1.25 9.11 2.22
N GLU A 181 0.18 9.34 1.49
CA GLU A 181 -0.70 10.47 1.76
C GLU A 181 -1.71 10.07 2.82
N ARG A 182 -1.92 10.99 3.77
CA ARG A 182 -3.02 10.92 4.72
C ARG A 182 -4.10 11.85 4.22
N THR A 183 -5.27 11.29 3.95
CA THR A 183 -6.47 12.08 3.72
C THR A 183 -7.08 12.46 5.07
N ALA A 184 -7.45 13.74 5.23
CA ALA A 184 -7.99 14.21 6.48
C ALA A 184 -9.39 13.61 6.69
N ALA A 185 -9.52 12.77 7.72
CA ALA A 185 -10.82 12.24 8.13
C ALA A 185 -11.72 13.38 8.63
N PRO A 186 -13.05 13.28 8.41
CA PRO A 186 -14.01 14.18 9.02
C PRO A 186 -14.04 13.99 10.54
N VAL A 187 -14.73 14.90 11.23
CA VAL A 187 -15.02 14.70 12.65
C VAL A 187 -16.05 13.57 12.78
N LEU A 188 -15.69 12.51 13.50
CA LEU A 188 -16.54 11.34 13.74
C LEU A 188 -17.13 11.38 15.16
N ASN A 189 -18.38 10.94 15.31
CA ASN A 189 -19.08 10.89 16.59
C ASN A 189 -19.28 9.43 17.06
N GLN A 190 -18.44 9.01 18.02
CA GLN A 190 -18.42 7.65 18.56
C GLN A 190 -18.35 6.59 17.44
N PRO A 191 -17.31 6.65 16.59
CA PRO A 191 -17.16 5.73 15.49
C PRO A 191 -16.89 4.31 15.98
N THR A 192 -17.38 3.33 15.22
CA THR A 192 -17.32 1.90 15.58
C THR A 192 -16.68 1.03 14.51
N ALA A 193 -16.59 1.50 13.27
CA ALA A 193 -15.94 0.75 12.21
C ALA A 193 -15.24 1.68 11.21
N ILE A 194 -14.22 1.15 10.52
CA ILE A 194 -13.50 1.82 9.44
C ILE A 194 -13.22 0.83 8.32
N SER A 195 -13.31 1.28 7.07
CA SER A 195 -12.90 0.50 5.90
C SER A 195 -12.26 1.40 4.86
N GLY A 196 -11.18 0.93 4.23
CA GLY A 196 -10.41 1.73 3.28
C GLY A 196 -9.76 0.91 2.18
N ALA A 197 -9.71 1.48 0.99
CA ALA A 197 -9.05 0.90 -0.18
C ALA A 197 -8.68 1.99 -1.19
N GLY A 198 -7.52 1.86 -1.83
CA GLY A 198 -6.99 2.89 -2.71
C GLY A 198 -6.93 4.24 -2.01
N ASN A 199 -7.43 5.28 -2.66
CA ASN A 199 -7.43 6.64 -2.12
C ASN A 199 -8.69 7.00 -1.30
N MET A 200 -9.54 6.03 -0.96
CA MET A 200 -10.81 6.25 -0.28
C MET A 200 -10.88 5.49 1.05
N ALA A 201 -11.49 6.12 2.05
CA ALA A 201 -11.84 5.49 3.31
C ALA A 201 -13.25 5.90 3.71
N CYS A 202 -13.92 5.03 4.45
CA CYS A 202 -15.20 5.30 5.10
C CYS A 202 -15.15 4.83 6.55
N ALA A 203 -15.86 5.53 7.42
CA ALA A 203 -16.08 5.13 8.80
C ALA A 203 -17.57 5.11 9.11
N LEU A 204 -17.95 4.21 10.01
CA LEU A 204 -19.29 4.14 10.58
C LEU A 204 -19.27 4.79 11.95
N ASP A 205 -20.16 5.74 12.16
CA ASP A 205 -20.40 6.38 13.45
C ASP A 205 -21.90 6.37 13.81
N GLN A 206 -22.26 6.99 14.93
CA GLN A 206 -23.66 7.01 15.40
C GLN A 206 -24.66 7.68 14.44
N SER A 207 -24.18 8.56 13.56
CA SER A 207 -25.00 9.27 12.58
C SER A 207 -25.03 8.58 11.22
N GLY A 208 -24.08 7.69 10.93
CA GLY A 208 -24.08 6.84 9.75
C GLY A 208 -22.69 6.66 9.17
N VAL A 209 -22.64 6.45 7.84
CA VAL A 209 -21.40 6.26 7.09
C VAL A 209 -20.87 7.60 6.61
N HIS A 210 -19.60 7.87 6.91
CA HIS A 210 -18.85 9.02 6.45
C HIS A 210 -17.66 8.56 5.60
N CYS A 211 -17.56 9.03 4.36
CA CYS A 211 -16.47 8.69 3.45
C CYS A 211 -15.61 9.92 3.13
N TRP A 212 -14.30 9.70 2.97
CA TRP A 212 -13.32 10.73 2.60
C TRP A 212 -12.26 10.19 1.63
N SER A 213 -11.67 11.10 0.85
CA SER A 213 -10.59 10.84 -0.11
C SER A 213 -9.88 12.17 -0.46
N ASP A 214 -8.76 12.07 -1.18
CA ASP A 214 -8.05 13.20 -1.78
C ASP A 214 -8.81 13.82 -2.97
N LYS A 215 -9.77 13.08 -3.53
CA LYS A 215 -10.61 13.46 -4.69
C LYS A 215 -12.10 13.40 -4.31
N PRO A 216 -12.56 14.23 -3.33
CA PRO A 216 -13.90 14.13 -2.76
C PRO A 216 -15.02 14.32 -3.78
N GLU A 217 -14.76 15.01 -4.89
CA GLU A 217 -15.72 15.20 -5.98
C GLU A 217 -16.04 13.91 -6.75
N ARG A 218 -15.22 12.86 -6.61
CA ARG A 218 -15.38 11.57 -7.30
C ARG A 218 -16.18 10.55 -6.51
N MET A 219 -16.50 10.83 -5.25
CA MET A 219 -17.18 9.91 -4.34
C MET A 219 -18.37 10.56 -3.66
N LEU A 220 -19.12 9.75 -2.92
CA LEU A 220 -20.21 10.17 -2.06
C LEU A 220 -19.73 10.25 -0.61
N ALA A 221 -19.62 11.46 -0.06
CA ALA A 221 -19.12 11.67 1.30
C ALA A 221 -20.08 11.16 2.40
N GLU A 222 -21.39 11.21 2.16
CA GLU A 222 -22.43 10.87 3.15
C GLU A 222 -23.43 9.85 2.58
N PRO A 223 -23.05 8.56 2.38
CA PRO A 223 -23.93 7.55 1.81
C PRO A 223 -25.22 7.34 2.62
N SER A 224 -25.15 7.36 3.95
CA SER A 224 -26.34 7.17 4.80
C SER A 224 -27.40 8.24 4.57
N ALA A 225 -26.99 9.51 4.47
CA ALA A 225 -27.91 10.60 4.20
C ALA A 225 -28.48 10.54 2.77
N HIS A 226 -27.67 10.13 1.80
CA HIS A 226 -28.06 10.07 0.39
C HIS A 226 -29.06 8.94 0.10
N PHE A 227 -28.81 7.74 0.63
CA PHE A 227 -29.66 6.56 0.42
C PHE A 227 -30.71 6.36 1.52
N GLY A 228 -30.70 7.19 2.57
CA GLY A 228 -31.64 7.07 3.69
C GLY A 228 -31.38 5.86 4.57
N LEU A 229 -30.11 5.45 4.70
CA LEU A 229 -29.73 4.28 5.52
C LEU A 229 -29.87 4.61 7.01
N GLN A 230 -30.39 3.65 7.76
CA GLN A 230 -30.57 3.73 9.20
C GLN A 230 -30.06 2.45 9.84
N GLN A 231 -29.50 2.54 11.06
CA GLN A 231 -28.98 1.37 11.79
C GLN A 231 -28.01 0.56 10.92
N VAL A 232 -27.01 1.25 10.35
CA VAL A 232 -25.95 0.59 9.59
C VAL A 232 -25.13 -0.26 10.57
N GLU A 233 -24.94 -1.52 10.22
CA GLU A 233 -24.29 -2.54 11.07
C GLU A 233 -22.86 -2.82 10.60
N ALA A 234 -22.61 -2.74 9.29
CA ALA A 234 -21.30 -3.00 8.70
C ALA A 234 -21.09 -2.15 7.45
N ILE A 235 -19.82 -1.83 7.18
CA ILE A 235 -19.37 -1.15 5.97
C ILE A 235 -18.22 -1.94 5.33
N ALA A 236 -18.17 -1.94 4.00
CA ALA A 236 -17.06 -2.53 3.26
C ALA A 236 -16.73 -1.68 2.04
N VAL A 237 -15.46 -1.31 1.91
CA VAL A 237 -14.95 -0.46 0.83
C VAL A 237 -13.93 -1.21 0.00
N ARG A 238 -13.99 -1.06 -1.33
CA ARG A 238 -12.98 -1.54 -2.28
C ARG A 238 -12.54 -0.43 -3.24
N PHE A 239 -11.49 -0.71 -4.02
CA PHE A 239 -10.94 0.21 -5.01
C PHE A 239 -12.01 0.73 -6.00
N GLY A 240 -11.84 1.98 -6.48
CA GLY A 240 -12.68 2.58 -7.51
C GLY A 240 -13.91 3.32 -6.96
N TYR A 241 -13.79 3.88 -5.75
CA TYR A 241 -14.85 4.60 -5.02
C TYR A 241 -16.11 3.74 -4.81
N TYR A 242 -15.92 2.44 -4.58
CA TYR A 242 -17.00 1.48 -4.39
C TYR A 242 -17.11 1.14 -2.89
N GLY A 243 -18.31 1.31 -2.33
CA GLY A 243 -18.61 0.97 -0.96
C GLY A 243 -19.96 0.30 -0.83
N CYS A 244 -20.12 -0.51 0.21
CA CYS A 244 -21.38 -1.12 0.59
C CYS A 244 -21.62 -0.93 2.09
N ALA A 245 -22.89 -0.87 2.46
CA ALA A 245 -23.34 -0.86 3.84
C ALA A 245 -24.44 -1.90 4.02
N LEU A 246 -24.36 -2.65 5.12
CA LEU A 246 -25.42 -3.54 5.60
C LEU A 246 -26.22 -2.79 6.66
N ALA A 247 -27.53 -2.69 6.48
CA ALA A 247 -28.43 -1.98 7.37
C ALA A 247 -29.78 -2.69 7.42
N LEU A 248 -30.25 -3.04 8.61
CA LEU A 248 -31.58 -3.65 8.82
C LEU A 248 -31.83 -4.91 7.97
N GLY A 249 -30.79 -5.69 7.70
CA GLY A 249 -30.88 -6.89 6.85
C GLY A 249 -30.90 -6.62 5.35
N ASP A 250 -30.61 -5.40 4.89
CA ASP A 250 -30.46 -5.05 3.48
C ASP A 250 -29.05 -4.50 3.19
N VAL A 251 -28.49 -4.85 2.02
CA VAL A 251 -27.21 -4.30 1.55
C VAL A 251 -27.46 -3.22 0.51
N THR A 252 -26.94 -2.02 0.76
CA THR A 252 -26.90 -0.93 -0.22
C THR A 252 -25.46 -0.65 -0.63
N CYS A 253 -25.19 -0.67 -1.93
CA CYS A 253 -23.87 -0.35 -2.48
C CYS A 253 -23.90 0.92 -3.35
N TRP A 254 -22.76 1.59 -3.41
CA TRP A 254 -22.54 2.77 -4.22
C TRP A 254 -21.21 2.69 -4.95
N GLN A 255 -21.15 3.37 -6.09
CA GLN A 255 -19.91 3.64 -6.80
C GLN A 255 -19.86 5.10 -7.23
N GLY A 256 -18.83 5.80 -6.77
CA GLY A 256 -18.75 7.25 -6.94
C GLY A 256 -19.93 7.94 -6.24
N GLN A 257 -20.83 8.54 -7.02
CA GLN A 257 -22.02 9.25 -6.52
C GLN A 257 -23.34 8.57 -6.88
N ALA A 258 -23.30 7.34 -7.38
CA ALA A 258 -24.48 6.61 -7.83
C ALA A 258 -24.64 5.29 -7.06
N ALA A 259 -25.88 4.79 -7.00
CA ALA A 259 -26.14 3.42 -6.55
C ALA A 259 -25.39 2.43 -7.46
N ALA A 260 -24.78 1.42 -6.85
CA ALA A 260 -24.16 0.32 -7.56
C ALA A 260 -25.11 -0.89 -7.61
N GLN A 261 -24.86 -1.77 -8.58
CA GLN A 261 -25.57 -3.05 -8.65
C GLN A 261 -25.23 -3.90 -7.42
N VAL A 262 -26.28 -4.47 -6.82
CA VAL A 262 -26.22 -5.44 -5.74
C VAL A 262 -26.93 -6.71 -6.24
N PRO A 263 -26.38 -7.92 -6.01
CA PRO A 263 -27.07 -9.17 -6.33
C PRO A 263 -28.36 -9.33 -5.53
N GLU A 264 -29.21 -10.29 -5.91
CA GLU A 264 -30.33 -10.69 -5.07
C GLU A 264 -29.81 -11.39 -3.81
N LEU A 265 -30.16 -10.85 -2.64
CA LEU A 265 -29.70 -11.33 -1.34
C LEU A 265 -30.84 -11.94 -0.52
N VAL A 266 -30.52 -12.95 0.28
CA VAL A 266 -31.43 -13.65 1.20
C VAL A 266 -30.87 -13.61 2.62
N ASP A 267 -31.47 -12.79 3.48
CA ASP A 267 -31.06 -12.59 4.89
C ASP A 267 -29.53 -12.32 5.03
N PRO A 268 -29.02 -11.25 4.37
CA PRO A 268 -27.60 -10.95 4.33
C PRO A 268 -27.04 -10.57 5.70
N ARG A 269 -25.86 -11.11 6.04
CA ARG A 269 -25.13 -10.88 7.28
C ARG A 269 -23.62 -10.81 7.02
N ASN A 270 -22.85 -10.27 7.96
CA ASN A 270 -21.37 -10.29 7.90
C ASN A 270 -20.77 -9.71 6.58
N LEU A 271 -21.25 -8.53 6.16
CA LEU A 271 -20.72 -7.80 5.01
C LEU A 271 -19.23 -7.49 5.22
N ARG A 272 -18.38 -7.84 4.24
CA ARG A 272 -16.93 -7.63 4.29
C ARG A 272 -16.31 -7.49 2.90
N ARG A 273 -15.09 -6.96 2.83
CA ARG A 273 -14.26 -7.03 1.63
C ARG A 273 -13.43 -8.30 1.65
N ASP A 274 -13.32 -8.96 0.50
CA ASP A 274 -12.34 -10.03 0.24
C ASP A 274 -11.59 -9.73 -1.06
N GLY A 275 -10.31 -9.38 -0.95
CA GLY A 275 -9.51 -8.88 -2.08
C GLY A 275 -10.18 -7.68 -2.77
N HIS A 276 -10.60 -7.87 -4.02
CA HIS A 276 -11.33 -6.86 -4.82
C HIS A 276 -12.84 -7.10 -4.88
N ALA A 277 -13.36 -8.04 -4.10
CA ALA A 277 -14.78 -8.37 -4.01
C ALA A 277 -15.41 -7.82 -2.74
N ILE A 278 -16.72 -7.61 -2.78
CA ILE A 278 -17.53 -7.49 -1.57
C ILE A 278 -18.24 -8.81 -1.37
N CYS A 279 -18.23 -9.30 -0.15
CA CYS A 279 -18.82 -10.58 0.24
C CYS A 279 -19.79 -10.40 1.39
N VAL A 280 -20.80 -11.24 1.42
CA VAL A 280 -21.83 -11.29 2.46
C VAL A 280 -22.19 -12.75 2.71
N ASP A 281 -22.44 -13.10 3.97
CA ASP A 281 -22.96 -14.42 4.31
C ASP A 281 -24.49 -14.39 4.18
N GLU A 282 -25.06 -15.45 3.66
CA GLU A 282 -26.50 -15.61 3.44
C GLU A 282 -27.00 -16.91 4.09
N GLY A 283 -28.24 -16.89 4.58
CA GLY A 283 -28.96 -18.09 4.97
C GLY A 283 -28.36 -18.87 6.14
N ALA A 284 -28.63 -18.43 7.37
CA ALA A 284 -28.52 -19.27 8.57
C ALA A 284 -29.87 -19.31 9.30
N GLY A 285 -30.86 -19.97 8.66
CA GLY A 285 -32.21 -20.12 9.20
C GLY A 285 -32.43 -21.36 10.06
N GLU A 286 -31.60 -22.40 9.92
CA GLU A 286 -31.74 -23.65 10.67
C GLU A 286 -30.40 -24.13 11.23
N ALA A 287 -30.40 -24.56 12.49
CA ALA A 287 -29.22 -25.07 13.16
C ALA A 287 -28.66 -26.29 12.41
N GLY A 288 -27.58 -26.10 11.65
CA GLY A 288 -26.85 -27.19 10.98
C GLY A 288 -26.73 -27.08 9.45
N THR A 289 -27.16 -26.00 8.81
CA THR A 289 -26.75 -25.68 7.43
C THR A 289 -25.54 -24.75 7.45
N ASP A 290 -24.46 -25.14 6.79
CA ASP A 290 -23.34 -24.25 6.48
C ASP A 290 -23.91 -23.09 5.65
N GLY A 291 -23.81 -21.85 6.16
CA GLY A 291 -24.30 -20.66 5.45
C GLY A 291 -23.48 -20.43 4.19
N GLU A 292 -24.10 -19.89 3.13
CA GLU A 292 -23.38 -19.60 1.88
C GLU A 292 -22.74 -18.20 1.96
N THR A 293 -21.52 -18.05 1.45
CA THR A 293 -20.94 -16.72 1.21
C THR A 293 -21.18 -16.34 -0.25
N LEU A 294 -21.86 -15.22 -0.49
CA LEU A 294 -21.97 -14.61 -1.81
C LEU A 294 -21.00 -13.45 -1.93
N CYS A 295 -20.20 -13.47 -2.98
CA CYS A 295 -19.26 -12.41 -3.31
C CYS A 295 -19.55 -11.84 -4.70
N TRP A 296 -19.34 -10.53 -4.88
CA TRP A 296 -19.45 -9.88 -6.17
C TRP A 296 -18.35 -8.83 -6.39
N SER A 297 -17.96 -8.67 -7.65
CA SER A 297 -16.96 -7.69 -8.08
C SER A 297 -17.12 -7.32 -9.56
N THR A 298 -16.44 -6.26 -9.97
CA THR A 298 -16.30 -5.87 -11.37
C THR A 298 -14.88 -6.11 -11.81
N ILE A 299 -14.66 -7.12 -12.65
CA ILE A 299 -13.33 -7.51 -13.16
C ILE A 299 -13.32 -7.25 -14.67
N GLY A 300 -12.36 -6.45 -15.14
CA GLY A 300 -12.26 -6.10 -16.57
C GLY A 300 -13.49 -5.37 -17.12
N GLY A 301 -14.23 -4.65 -16.27
CA GLY A 301 -15.48 -3.97 -16.63
C GLY A 301 -16.71 -4.88 -16.70
N GLN A 302 -16.56 -6.17 -16.42
CA GLN A 302 -17.67 -7.11 -16.32
C GLN A 302 -18.04 -7.37 -14.87
N TYR A 303 -19.33 -7.31 -14.57
CA TYR A 303 -19.88 -7.69 -13.29
C TYR A 303 -19.86 -9.22 -13.16
N ASN A 304 -19.32 -9.71 -12.04
CA ASN A 304 -19.26 -11.13 -11.71
C ASN A 304 -19.72 -11.31 -10.26
N GLU A 305 -20.47 -12.38 -10.03
CA GLU A 305 -20.89 -12.83 -8.70
C GLU A 305 -20.70 -14.34 -8.60
N TRP A 306 -20.37 -14.82 -7.39
CA TRP A 306 -20.15 -16.23 -7.12
C TRP A 306 -20.50 -16.57 -5.68
N ARG A 307 -20.92 -17.82 -5.46
CA ARG A 307 -21.26 -18.38 -4.15
C ARG A 307 -20.21 -19.40 -3.75
N THR A 308 -19.77 -19.36 -2.50
CA THR A 308 -18.96 -20.39 -1.88
C THR A 308 -19.71 -20.97 -0.67
N PRO A 309 -19.66 -22.30 -0.47
CA PRO A 309 -20.08 -22.90 0.80
C PRO A 309 -19.27 -22.38 1.98
#